data_AF-A0A1V3IC17-F1
#
_entry.id   AF-A0A1V3IC17-F1
#
_cell.length_a   1.000
_cell.length_b   1.000
_cell.length_c   1.000
_cell.angle_alpha   90.00
_cell.angle_beta   90.00
_cell.angle_gamma   90.00
#
_symmetry.space_group_name_H-M   'P 1'
#
loop_
_entity.id
_entity.type
_entity.pdbx_description
1 polymer ?
#
loop_
_entity_poly.entity_id
_entity_poly.type
_entity_poly.pdbx_seq_one_letter_code
_entity_poly.pdbx_strand_id
1 'polypeptide(L)'
;MHKKFIFLFFIFILTIYGFMFQFNGRQDAFSHQKKFLSSLNERLNYRIKSVENYSQVTAYIVVNLERGNNNFLLYKDFISSMGFGATDNNEYCSVDRERINLFIEPNSIRLVYVYPSSFCD
;
A
#
# COMPACT_ATOMS: atom_id res chain seq x y z
N MET A 1 -1.41 -11.67 -47.82
CA MET A 1 -0.78 -10.73 -46.85
C MET A 1 -1.73 -10.27 -45.74
N HIS A 2 -3.03 -10.07 -45.98
CA HIS A 2 -3.98 -9.57 -44.95
C HIS A 2 -4.07 -10.36 -43.64
N LYS A 3 -4.00 -11.70 -43.66
CA LYS A 3 -4.08 -12.52 -42.43
C LYS A 3 -2.94 -12.24 -41.43
N LYS A 4 -1.72 -11.96 -41.91
CA LYS A 4 -0.58 -11.59 -41.07
C LYS A 4 -0.74 -10.18 -40.47
N PHE A 5 -1.41 -9.29 -41.20
CA PHE A 5 -1.67 -7.92 -40.78
C PHE A 5 -2.70 -7.86 -39.64
N ILE A 6 -3.76 -8.67 -39.73
CA ILE A 6 -4.78 -8.80 -38.67
C ILE A 6 -4.15 -9.36 -37.38
N PHE A 7 -3.26 -10.35 -37.50
CA PHE A 7 -2.57 -10.94 -36.35
C PHE A 7 -1.64 -9.94 -35.65
N LEU A 8 -0.86 -9.17 -36.41
CA LEU A 8 0.00 -8.11 -35.86
C LEU A 8 -0.83 -7.00 -35.19
N PHE A 9 -1.96 -6.63 -35.78
CA PHE A 9 -2.88 -5.66 -35.20
C PHE A 9 -3.49 -6.14 -33.88
N PHE A 10 -3.85 -7.43 -33.80
CA PHE A 10 -4.37 -8.04 -32.57
C PHE A 10 -3.32 -8.05 -31.45
N ILE A 11 -2.06 -8.40 -31.76
CA ILE A 11 -0.94 -8.31 -30.81
C ILE A 11 -0.77 -6.87 -30.34
N PHE A 12 -0.79 -5.90 -31.25
CA PHE A 12 -0.61 -4.49 -30.92
C PHE A 12 -1.71 -3.94 -30.01
N ILE A 13 -2.98 -4.32 -30.23
CA ILE A 13 -4.08 -3.93 -29.33
C ILE A 13 -3.87 -4.54 -27.95
N LEU A 14 -3.53 -5.83 -27.87
CA LEU A 14 -3.32 -6.51 -26.59
C LEU A 14 -2.16 -5.91 -25.79
N THR A 15 -1.05 -5.54 -26.45
CA THR A 15 0.07 -4.91 -25.77
C THR A 15 -0.27 -3.51 -25.25
N ILE A 16 -0.98 -2.69 -26.03
CA ILE A 16 -1.44 -1.38 -25.57
C ILE A 16 -2.40 -1.52 -24.39
N TYR A 17 -3.35 -2.46 -24.46
CA TYR A 17 -4.31 -2.67 -23.39
C TYR A 17 -3.63 -3.12 -22.10
N GLY A 18 -2.69 -4.07 -22.19
CA GLY A 18 -1.88 -4.51 -21.05
C GLY A 18 -1.05 -3.38 -20.45
N PHE A 19 -0.45 -2.54 -21.29
CA PHE A 19 0.33 -1.38 -20.84
C PHE A 19 -0.53 -0.33 -20.12
N MET A 20 -1.70 -0.01 -20.69
CA MET A 20 -2.67 0.91 -20.08
C MET A 20 -3.17 0.39 -18.72
N PHE A 21 -3.49 -0.91 -18.64
CA PHE A 21 -3.94 -1.53 -17.39
C PHE A 21 -2.86 -1.44 -16.30
N GLN A 22 -1.61 -1.77 -16.62
CA GLN A 22 -0.49 -1.66 -15.68
C GLN A 22 -0.23 -0.20 -15.27
N PHE A 23 -0.32 0.74 -16.21
CA PHE A 23 -0.12 2.16 -15.93
C PHE A 23 -1.19 2.70 -14.98
N ASN A 24 -2.47 2.38 -15.24
CA ASN A 24 -3.59 2.81 -14.40
C ASN A 24 -3.49 2.19 -13.00
N GLY A 25 -3.20 0.88 -12.90
CA GLY A 25 -3.00 0.22 -11.60
C GLY A 25 -1.86 0.84 -10.80
N ARG A 26 -0.75 1.19 -11.47
CA ARG A 26 0.39 1.86 -10.84
C ARG A 26 0.04 3.27 -10.35
N GLN A 27 -0.69 4.05 -11.15
CA GLN A 27 -1.09 5.40 -10.78
C GLN A 27 -2.04 5.38 -9.58
N ASP A 28 -2.99 4.45 -9.58
CA ASP A 28 -3.92 4.24 -8.48
C ASP A 28 -3.18 3.83 -7.20
N ALA A 29 -2.27 2.87 -7.30
CA ALA A 29 -1.39 2.48 -6.20
C ALA A 29 -0.61 3.66 -5.61
N PHE A 30 -0.02 4.51 -6.45
CA PHE A 30 0.69 5.70 -5.97
C PHE A 30 -0.23 6.74 -5.32
N SER A 31 -1.47 6.87 -5.78
CA SER A 31 -2.47 7.74 -5.16
C SER A 31 -2.77 7.31 -3.72
N HIS A 32 -3.05 6.02 -3.55
CA HIS A 32 -3.28 5.39 -2.25
C HIS A 32 -2.07 5.51 -1.32
N GLN A 33 -0.87 5.19 -1.82
CA GLN A 33 0.38 5.37 -1.08
C GLN A 33 0.56 6.81 -0.56
N LYS A 34 0.33 7.81 -1.42
CA LYS A 34 0.49 9.22 -1.05
C LYS A 34 -0.51 9.64 0.02
N LYS A 35 -1.78 9.23 -0.13
CA LYS A 35 -2.82 9.50 0.87
C LYS A 35 -2.45 8.90 2.22
N PHE A 36 -2.06 7.62 2.24
CA PHE A 36 -1.65 6.92 3.44
C PHE A 36 -0.47 7.63 4.14
N LEU A 37 0.61 7.93 3.41
CA LEU A 37 1.77 8.63 3.96
C LEU A 37 1.44 10.05 4.45
N SER A 38 0.53 10.76 3.78
CA SER A 38 0.06 12.07 4.23
C SER A 38 -0.64 11.98 5.59
N SER A 39 -1.61 11.07 5.72
CA SER A 39 -2.33 10.85 6.97
C SER A 39 -1.42 10.34 8.09
N LEU A 40 -0.42 9.50 7.75
CA LEU A 40 0.61 9.05 8.67
C LEU A 40 1.47 10.23 9.16
N ASN A 41 1.94 11.09 8.26
CA ASN A 41 2.75 12.25 8.60
C ASN A 41 1.98 13.25 9.48
N GLU A 42 0.72 13.56 9.18
CA GLU A 42 -0.06 14.51 9.97
C GLU A 42 -0.10 14.17 11.47
N ARG A 43 -0.10 12.88 11.83
CA ARG A 43 -0.22 12.45 13.24
C ARG A 43 1.05 11.89 13.84
N LEU A 44 1.93 11.30 13.04
CA LEU A 44 3.09 10.53 13.50
C LEU A 44 4.43 11.01 12.91
N ASN A 45 4.49 12.14 12.18
CA ASN A 45 5.73 12.60 11.52
C ASN A 45 6.94 12.62 12.46
N TYR A 46 6.77 13.12 13.69
CA TYR A 46 7.85 13.18 14.69
C TYR A 46 8.39 11.81 15.15
N ARG A 47 7.71 10.71 14.79
CA ARG A 47 8.10 9.33 15.12
C ARG A 47 8.61 8.55 13.92
N ILE A 48 8.52 9.06 12.71
CA ILE A 48 8.95 8.32 11.52
C ILE A 48 10.47 8.41 11.43
N LYS A 49 11.15 7.27 11.58
CA LYS A 49 12.61 7.16 11.38
C LYS A 49 12.95 7.07 9.90
N SER A 50 12.21 6.23 9.19
CA SER A 50 12.44 6.00 7.77
C SER A 50 11.19 5.46 7.08
N VAL A 51 11.12 5.70 5.78
CA VAL A 51 10.13 5.11 4.88
C VAL A 51 10.89 4.44 3.75
N GLU A 52 10.72 3.13 3.63
CA GLU A 52 11.25 2.32 2.54
C GLU A 52 10.12 2.06 1.55
N ASN A 53 10.35 2.39 0.28
CA ASN A 53 9.35 2.25 -0.77
C ASN A 53 9.79 1.17 -1.77
N TYR A 54 9.08 0.06 -1.80
CA TYR A 54 9.30 -1.03 -2.74
C TYR A 54 8.20 -1.11 -3.81
N SER A 55 7.43 -0.03 -3.97
CA SER A 55 6.30 0.02 -4.89
C SER A 55 6.75 -0.13 -6.34
N GLN A 56 6.14 -1.07 -7.05
CA GLN A 56 6.33 -1.26 -8.48
C GLN A 56 5.04 -0.92 -9.23
N VAL A 57 4.11 -1.89 -9.28
CA VAL A 57 2.73 -1.74 -9.76
C VAL A 57 1.71 -1.71 -8.61
N THR A 58 2.12 -2.19 -7.44
CA THR A 58 1.39 -2.07 -6.17
C THR A 58 2.08 -1.05 -5.28
N ALA A 59 1.32 -0.46 -4.37
CA ALA A 59 1.86 0.27 -3.23
C ALA A 59 2.37 -0.77 -2.24
N TYR A 60 3.68 -0.76 -2.01
CA TYR A 60 4.30 -1.53 -0.95
C TYR A 60 5.31 -0.62 -0.27
N ILE A 61 4.99 -0.20 0.94
CA ILE A 61 5.85 0.66 1.75
C ILE A 61 6.03 0.06 3.13
N VAL A 62 7.21 0.28 3.66
CA VAL A 62 7.59 -0.08 5.02
C VAL A 62 7.95 1.20 5.74
N VAL A 63 7.22 1.52 6.79
CA VAL A 63 7.44 2.71 7.61
C VAL A 63 8.00 2.24 8.94
N ASN A 64 9.24 2.64 9.23
CA ASN A 64 9.86 2.37 10.52
C ASN A 64 9.62 3.56 11.45
N LEU A 65 9.00 3.28 12.58
CA LEU A 65 8.61 4.26 13.60
C LEU A 65 9.48 4.07 14.85
N GLU A 66 9.84 5.17 15.51
CA GLU A 66 10.42 5.15 16.86
C GLU A 66 9.42 4.48 17.82
N ARG A 67 9.91 3.52 18.61
CA ARG A 67 9.16 3.02 19.75
C ARG A 67 9.29 4.04 20.89
N GLY A 68 8.41 5.04 20.92
CA GLY A 68 8.31 5.95 22.06
C GLY A 68 7.82 5.23 23.32
N ASN A 69 7.86 5.89 24.48
CA ASN A 69 7.31 5.40 25.75
C ASN A 69 5.80 5.12 25.74
N ASN A 70 5.10 5.40 24.64
CA ASN A 70 3.67 5.23 24.56
C ASN A 70 3.28 3.81 24.16
N ASN A 71 2.18 3.37 24.77
CA ASN A 71 1.52 2.10 24.52
C ASN A 71 1.23 1.89 23.04
N PHE A 72 1.54 0.69 22.58
CA PHE A 72 1.17 0.10 21.29
C PHE A 72 -0.29 0.38 20.87
N LEU A 73 -1.21 0.47 21.85
CA LEU A 73 -2.60 0.87 21.65
C LEU A 73 -2.76 2.14 20.79
N LEU A 74 -1.89 3.14 20.93
CA LEU A 74 -2.00 4.38 20.15
C LEU A 74 -1.88 4.15 18.64
N TYR A 75 -1.04 3.20 18.22
CA TYR A 75 -0.89 2.90 16.79
C TYR A 75 -2.09 2.11 16.27
N LYS A 76 -2.64 1.20 17.09
CA LYS A 76 -3.86 0.46 16.76
C LYS A 76 -5.04 1.42 16.61
N ASP A 77 -5.25 2.31 17.58
CA ASP A 77 -6.33 3.30 17.56
C ASP A 77 -6.20 4.26 16.38
N PHE A 78 -4.97 4.66 16.08
CA PHE A 78 -4.69 5.50 14.91
C PHE A 78 -5.07 4.82 13.59
N ILE A 79 -4.63 3.56 13.40
CA ILE A 79 -4.96 2.78 12.20
C ILE A 79 -6.47 2.56 12.10
N SER A 80 -7.15 2.25 13.21
CA SER A 80 -8.61 2.18 13.26
C SER A 80 -9.27 3.51 12.87
N SER A 81 -8.72 4.64 13.32
CA SER A 81 -9.24 5.97 12.96
C SER A 81 -9.04 6.35 11.49
N MET A 82 -8.16 5.65 10.77
CA MET A 82 -7.99 5.77 9.33
C MET A 82 -9.01 4.93 8.54
N GLY A 83 -9.91 4.21 9.21
CA GLY A 83 -10.92 3.36 8.58
C GLY A 83 -10.49 1.92 8.36
N PHE A 84 -9.35 1.50 8.91
CA PHE A 84 -8.90 0.11 8.84
C PHE A 84 -9.50 -0.72 9.97
N GLY A 85 -10.18 -1.81 9.64
CA GLY A 85 -10.65 -2.80 10.60
C GLY A 85 -9.57 -3.82 10.93
N ALA A 86 -9.43 -4.21 12.19
CA ALA A 86 -8.52 -5.28 12.59
C ALA A 86 -9.06 -6.64 12.11
N THR A 87 -8.23 -7.40 11.39
CA THR A 87 -8.53 -8.78 10.96
C THR A 87 -7.81 -9.81 11.84
N ASP A 88 -6.65 -9.45 12.38
CA ASP A 88 -5.91 -10.19 13.40
C ASP A 88 -5.24 -9.18 14.36
N ASN A 89 -4.52 -9.66 15.38
CA ASN A 89 -3.91 -8.86 16.44
C ASN A 89 -3.09 -7.66 15.92
N ASN A 90 -2.42 -7.80 14.77
CA ASN A 90 -1.56 -6.79 14.19
C ASN A 90 -1.81 -6.59 12.68
N GLU A 91 -2.88 -7.15 12.15
CA GLU A 91 -3.25 -7.06 10.74
C GLU A 91 -4.55 -6.30 10.58
N TYR A 92 -4.59 -5.41 9.61
CA TYR A 92 -5.71 -4.52 9.41
C TYR A 92 -6.03 -4.38 7.93
N CYS A 93 -7.33 -4.32 7.62
CA CYS A 93 -7.85 -4.18 6.29
C CYS A 93 -8.77 -2.96 6.17
N SER A 94 -8.67 -2.25 5.06
CA SER A 94 -9.65 -1.25 4.63
C SER A 94 -10.63 -1.85 3.63
N VAL A 95 -11.82 -1.26 3.51
CA VAL A 95 -12.81 -1.58 2.46
C VAL A 95 -12.23 -1.38 1.06
N ASP A 96 -11.25 -0.49 0.93
CA ASP A 96 -10.56 -0.20 -0.32
C ASP A 96 -9.45 -1.22 -0.63
N ARG A 97 -9.47 -2.44 -0.08
CA ARG A 97 -8.44 -3.48 -0.31
C ARG A 97 -7.03 -3.04 0.09
N GLU A 98 -6.92 -2.17 1.08
CA GLU A 98 -5.65 -1.76 1.66
C GLU A 98 -5.35 -2.62 2.87
N ARG A 99 -4.09 -3.05 3.02
CA ARG A 99 -3.63 -3.85 4.16
C ARG A 99 -2.56 -3.11 4.94
N ILE A 100 -2.65 -3.17 6.26
CA ILE A 100 -1.59 -2.75 7.17
C ILE A 100 -1.21 -3.90 8.08
N ASN A 101 0.10 -4.19 8.14
CA ASN A 101 0.68 -5.11 9.12
C ASN A 101 1.60 -4.35 10.07
N LEU A 102 1.39 -4.53 11.36
CA LEU A 102 2.25 -3.98 12.42
C LEU A 102 3.21 -5.05 12.95
N PHE A 103 4.50 -4.74 12.94
CA PHE A 103 5.54 -5.55 13.56
C PHE A 103 6.15 -4.75 14.70
N ILE A 104 6.08 -5.31 15.91
CA ILE A 104 6.66 -4.69 17.10
C ILE A 104 8.04 -5.29 17.31
N GLU A 105 9.07 -4.46 17.15
CA GLU A 105 10.45 -4.81 17.45
C GLU A 105 10.86 -4.19 18.79
N PRO A 106 11.97 -4.65 19.43
CA PRO A 106 12.39 -4.14 20.72
C PRO A 106 12.49 -2.60 20.80
N ASN A 107 12.98 -1.93 19.75
CA ASN A 107 13.27 -0.49 19.73
C ASN A 107 12.54 0.28 18.60
N SER A 108 11.67 -0.41 17.85
CA SER A 108 11.03 0.11 16.64
C SER A 108 9.64 -0.51 16.47
N ILE A 109 8.78 0.22 15.77
CA ILE A 109 7.54 -0.34 15.25
C ILE A 109 7.63 -0.25 13.74
N ARG A 110 7.51 -1.37 13.04
CA ARG A 110 7.50 -1.42 11.59
C ARG A 110 6.06 -1.59 11.11
N LEU A 111 5.60 -0.63 10.31
CA LEU A 111 4.30 -0.65 9.68
C LEU A 111 4.50 -0.97 8.20
N VAL A 112 3.94 -2.08 7.73
CA VAL A 112 3.94 -2.47 6.32
C VAL A 112 2.57 -2.15 5.74
N TYR A 113 2.52 -1.28 4.75
CA TYR A 113 1.30 -0.93 4.03
C TYR A 113 1.34 -1.49 2.61
N VAL A 114 0.25 -2.13 2.20
CA VAL A 114 0.11 -2.77 0.89
C VAL A 114 -1.23 -2.39 0.25
N TYR A 115 -1.21 -1.97 -1.01
CA TYR A 115 -2.39 -1.77 -1.84
C TYR A 115 -2.13 -2.02 -3.34
N PRO A 116 -3.04 -2.65 -4.09
CA PRO A 116 -4.15 -3.45 -3.57
C PRO A 116 -3.62 -4.71 -2.88
N SER A 117 -4.32 -5.18 -1.86
CA SER A 117 -4.06 -6.43 -1.16
C SER A 117 -5.20 -7.40 -1.39
N SER A 118 -4.91 -8.57 -1.97
CA SER A 118 -5.89 -9.66 -2.15
C SER A 118 -6.27 -10.38 -0.84
N PHE A 119 -5.72 -9.95 0.29
CA PHE A 119 -6.05 -10.47 1.61
C PHE A 119 -7.15 -9.65 2.31
N CYS A 120 -7.47 -8.49 1.74
CA CYS A 120 -8.51 -7.58 2.20
C CYS A 120 -9.55 -7.48 1.09
N ASP A 121 -10.38 -8.52 0.96
CA ASP A 121 -11.50 -8.58 0.01
C ASP A 121 -12.82 -8.24 0.70
#